data_AF-H8GHB8-F1
#
_entry.id   AF-H8GHB8-F1
#
_cell.length_a   1.000
_cell.length_b   1.000
_cell.length_c   1.000
_cell.angle_alpha   90.00
_cell.angle_beta   90.00
_cell.angle_gamma   90.00
#
_symmetry.space_group_name_H-M   'P 1'
#
loop_
_entity.id
_entity.type
_entity.pdbx_description
1 polymer ?
#
loop_
_entity_poly.entity_id
_entity_poly.type
_entity_poly.pdbx_seq_one_letter_code
_entity_poly.pdbx_strand_id
1 'polypeptide(L)'
;MVSLQKTFSRMKAVMSQEISSRQSQILKLLLENRNGLCIDDVADALDISRTAVQKHFAALENEGYIRKKTFNKTAGRPVTVYALTDKGINHFPKQYAWFSELMLSDLRQEIGPERFKDYMRKLGLKLAEKLRKRFEGNELNEKIDELLEIMTELGYAVQADAQTESDAFSIQAHNCVYHDLTKQHNEICEFDLALITALLGEKVEQLSCMAKGDCACKFRVSKNDAK
;
A
#
# COMPACT_ATOMS: atom_id res chain seq x y z
N MET A 1 24.79 3.16 14.18
CA MET A 1 25.01 1.80 13.62
C MET A 1 24.12 0.70 14.20
N VAL A 2 23.63 0.80 15.45
CA VAL A 2 22.74 -0.22 16.06
C VAL A 2 21.29 -0.19 15.54
N SER A 3 20.85 0.93 14.94
CA SER A 3 19.47 1.11 14.45
C SER A 3 19.16 0.29 13.18
N LEU A 4 20.12 0.19 12.25
CA LEU A 4 19.93 -0.48 10.96
C LEU A 4 19.76 -2.00 11.09
N GLN A 5 20.43 -2.65 12.04
CA GLN A 5 20.30 -4.10 12.25
C GLN A 5 18.94 -4.49 12.83
N LYS A 6 18.29 -3.61 13.62
CA LYS A 6 16.96 -3.89 14.18
C LYS A 6 15.86 -3.84 13.10
N THR A 7 16.03 -3.02 12.07
CA THR A 7 15.06 -2.87 10.97
C THR A 7 14.94 -4.13 10.11
N PHE A 8 16.05 -4.86 9.89
CA PHE A 8 16.04 -6.10 9.11
C PHE A 8 15.30 -7.26 9.80
N SER A 9 15.23 -7.26 11.14
CA SER A 9 14.70 -8.40 11.89
C SER A 9 13.17 -8.41 12.03
N ARG A 10 12.48 -7.33 11.64
CA ARG A 10 11.04 -7.11 11.90
C ARG A 10 10.13 -7.36 10.69
N MET A 11 10.68 -7.75 9.54
CA MET A 11 9.97 -7.95 8.26
C MET A 11 9.25 -9.30 8.10
N LYS A 12 9.00 -10.04 9.18
CA LYS A 12 8.20 -11.27 9.11
C LYS A 12 6.74 -10.96 9.44
N ALA A 13 5.88 -11.33 8.50
CA ALA A 13 4.44 -11.50 8.61
C ALA A 13 3.56 -10.25 8.44
N VAL A 14 2.98 -10.15 7.24
CA VAL A 14 1.56 -9.79 7.10
C VAL A 14 0.89 -11.03 6.51
N MET A 15 -0.10 -11.56 7.22
CA MET A 15 -0.76 -12.83 6.93
C MET A 15 -1.80 -12.71 5.82
N SER A 16 -1.70 -13.57 4.82
CA SER A 16 -2.77 -13.97 3.90
C SER A 16 -2.48 -15.41 3.50
N GLN A 17 -3.46 -16.31 3.65
CA GLN A 17 -3.44 -17.78 3.45
C GLN A 17 -2.08 -18.37 3.06
N GLU A 18 -1.49 -19.11 4.01
CA GLU A 18 -0.06 -19.38 4.08
C GLU A 18 0.46 -20.14 2.85
N ILE A 19 1.24 -19.44 2.02
CA ILE A 19 2.21 -20.09 1.15
C ILE A 19 3.04 -21.03 2.02
N SER A 20 2.88 -22.33 1.80
CA SER A 20 3.64 -23.33 2.53
C SER A 20 5.14 -23.15 2.28
N SER A 21 5.98 -23.62 3.21
CA SER A 21 7.45 -23.59 3.06
C SER A 21 7.90 -24.12 1.69
N ARG A 22 7.24 -25.19 1.19
CA ARG A 22 7.55 -25.76 -0.13
C ARG A 22 7.12 -24.87 -1.29
N GLN A 23 5.94 -24.25 -1.22
CA GLN A 23 5.52 -23.27 -2.22
C GLN A 23 6.44 -22.04 -2.22
N SER A 24 6.92 -21.57 -1.07
CA SER A 24 7.90 -20.47 -1.00
C SER A 24 9.22 -20.85 -1.67
N GLN A 25 9.70 -22.07 -1.49
CA GLN A 25 10.89 -22.58 -2.18
C GLN A 25 10.69 -22.62 -3.71
N ILE A 26 9.52 -23.10 -4.17
CA ILE A 26 9.15 -23.10 -5.59
C ILE A 26 9.15 -21.68 -6.15
N LEU A 27 8.47 -20.74 -5.49
CA LEU A 27 8.43 -19.35 -5.93
C LEU A 27 9.85 -18.76 -6.00
N LYS A 28 10.72 -19.08 -5.03
CA LYS A 28 12.12 -18.63 -5.02
C LYS A 28 12.89 -19.17 -6.23
N LEU A 29 12.73 -20.46 -6.57
CA LEU A 29 13.35 -21.02 -7.78
C LEU A 29 12.87 -20.32 -9.05
N LEU A 30 11.57 -20.01 -9.14
CA LEU A 30 11.00 -19.27 -10.26
C LEU A 30 11.48 -17.80 -10.30
N LEU A 31 11.77 -17.19 -9.15
CA LEU A 31 12.34 -15.85 -9.06
C LEU A 31 13.77 -15.82 -9.63
N GLU A 32 14.57 -16.82 -9.30
CA GLU A 32 15.94 -16.99 -9.80
C GLU A 32 15.97 -17.37 -11.29
N ASN A 33 14.86 -17.91 -11.82
CA ASN A 33 14.71 -18.36 -13.20
C ASN A 33 13.56 -17.64 -13.91
N ARG A 34 13.75 -16.34 -14.22
CA ARG A 34 12.68 -15.47 -14.74
C ARG A 34 12.04 -15.92 -16.06
N ASN A 35 12.73 -16.74 -16.86
CA ASN A 35 12.17 -17.32 -18.09
C ASN A 35 11.17 -18.46 -17.82
N GLY A 36 11.12 -18.93 -16.58
CA GLY A 36 10.28 -20.01 -16.10
C GLY A 36 11.02 -21.35 -16.05
N LEU A 37 10.47 -22.26 -15.26
CA LEU A 37 10.94 -23.65 -15.11
C LEU A 37 9.82 -24.63 -15.45
N CYS A 38 10.17 -25.80 -16.00
CA CYS A 38 9.21 -26.87 -16.14
C CYS A 38 9.04 -27.64 -14.81
N ILE A 39 8.07 -28.54 -14.77
CA ILE A 39 7.79 -29.35 -13.58
C ILE A 39 9.00 -30.22 -13.21
N ASP A 40 9.68 -30.78 -14.21
CA ASP A 40 10.84 -31.66 -13.99
C ASP A 40 12.03 -30.87 -13.42
N ASP A 41 12.30 -29.67 -13.95
CA ASP A 41 13.38 -28.81 -13.40
C ASP A 41 13.17 -28.50 -11.91
N VAL A 42 11.91 -28.27 -11.50
CA VAL A 42 11.57 -27.99 -10.09
C VAL A 42 11.57 -29.24 -9.23
N ALA A 43 11.15 -30.39 -9.78
CA ALA A 43 11.18 -31.68 -9.09
C ALA A 43 12.63 -32.05 -8.74
N ASP A 44 13.53 -31.93 -9.71
CA ASP A 44 14.95 -32.19 -9.54
C ASP A 44 15.60 -31.21 -8.57
N ALA A 45 15.31 -29.90 -8.69
CA ALA A 45 15.90 -28.87 -7.84
C ALA A 45 15.46 -28.95 -6.36
N LEU A 46 14.26 -29.46 -6.08
CA LEU A 46 13.71 -29.55 -4.72
C LEU A 46 13.69 -30.96 -4.13
N ASP A 47 14.18 -31.95 -4.89
CA ASP A 47 14.18 -33.38 -4.56
C ASP A 47 12.79 -33.88 -4.13
N ILE A 48 11.79 -33.63 -4.98
CA ILE A 48 10.39 -34.07 -4.75
C ILE A 48 9.78 -34.65 -6.02
N SER A 49 8.74 -35.47 -5.85
CA SER A 49 8.06 -36.09 -7.00
C SER A 49 7.43 -35.05 -7.93
N ARG A 50 7.39 -35.38 -9.23
CA ARG A 50 6.66 -34.63 -10.26
C ARG A 50 5.20 -34.34 -9.85
N THR A 51 4.53 -35.33 -9.25
CA THR A 51 3.15 -35.20 -8.77
C THR A 51 3.02 -34.18 -7.63
N ALA A 52 4.02 -34.09 -6.74
CA ALA A 52 4.04 -33.08 -5.69
C ALA A 52 4.20 -31.66 -6.28
N VAL A 53 5.11 -31.48 -7.24
CA VAL A 53 5.27 -30.20 -7.96
C VAL A 53 3.99 -29.82 -8.68
N GLN A 54 3.33 -30.75 -9.38
CA GLN A 54 2.06 -30.51 -10.07
C GLN A 54 0.97 -29.99 -9.14
N LYS A 55 0.83 -30.59 -7.93
CA LYS A 55 -0.12 -30.12 -6.93
C LYS A 55 0.19 -28.69 -6.46
N HIS A 56 1.47 -28.39 -6.18
CA HIS A 56 1.87 -27.05 -5.79
C HIS A 56 1.68 -26.02 -6.91
N PHE A 57 2.01 -26.37 -8.15
CA PHE A 57 1.80 -25.49 -9.31
C PHE A 57 0.33 -25.23 -9.54
N ALA A 58 -0.54 -26.23 -9.44
CA ALA A 58 -1.98 -26.05 -9.57
C ALA A 58 -2.52 -25.07 -8.52
N ALA A 59 -2.09 -25.19 -7.25
CA ALA A 59 -2.47 -24.26 -6.20
C ALA A 59 -1.94 -22.83 -6.46
N LEU A 60 -0.65 -22.70 -6.78
CA LEU A 60 -0.01 -21.40 -7.04
C LEU A 60 -0.56 -20.71 -8.29
N GLU A 61 -0.94 -21.47 -9.32
CA GLU A 61 -1.56 -20.96 -10.54
C GLU A 61 -3.00 -20.51 -10.26
N ASN A 62 -3.77 -21.31 -9.52
CA ASN A 62 -5.13 -20.97 -9.09
C ASN A 62 -5.16 -19.70 -8.21
N GLU A 63 -4.17 -19.55 -7.34
CA GLU A 63 -3.99 -18.35 -6.53
C GLU A 63 -3.33 -17.20 -7.30
N GLY A 64 -2.94 -17.41 -8.56
CA GLY A 64 -2.41 -16.38 -9.45
C GLY A 64 -0.98 -15.94 -9.17
N TYR A 65 -0.18 -16.70 -8.41
CA TYR A 65 1.24 -16.42 -8.17
C TYR A 65 2.13 -16.81 -9.37
N ILE A 66 1.72 -17.80 -10.15
CA ILE A 66 2.46 -18.28 -11.33
C ILE A 66 1.53 -18.36 -12.54
N ARG A 67 2.13 -18.39 -13.73
CA ARG A 67 1.43 -18.59 -15.01
C ARG A 67 2.22 -19.52 -15.91
N LYS A 68 1.52 -20.28 -16.75
CA LYS A 68 2.13 -21.05 -17.84
C LYS A 68 2.71 -20.11 -18.90
N LYS A 69 3.86 -20.48 -19.43
CA LYS A 69 4.51 -19.89 -20.59
C LYS A 69 4.97 -21.03 -21.49
N THR A 70 4.68 -20.96 -22.77
CA THR A 70 5.24 -21.90 -23.74
C THR A 70 6.64 -21.41 -24.10
N PHE A 71 7.65 -22.22 -23.85
CA PHE A 71 9.01 -21.91 -24.27
C PHE A 71 9.38 -22.81 -25.45
N ASN A 72 9.62 -22.20 -26.60
CA ASN A 72 10.17 -22.89 -27.76
C ASN A 72 11.69 -22.95 -27.58
N LYS A 73 12.21 -24.01 -26.95
CA LYS A 73 13.63 -24.33 -27.07
C LYS A 73 13.93 -24.54 -28.55
N THR A 74 14.96 -23.86 -29.06
CA THR A 74 15.47 -23.98 -30.42
C THR A 74 15.67 -25.47 -30.75
N ALA A 75 14.88 -25.99 -31.70
CA ALA A 75 14.81 -27.40 -32.12
C ALA A 75 14.43 -28.42 -31.03
N GLY A 76 13.14 -28.53 -30.70
CA GLY A 76 12.59 -29.60 -29.84
C GLY A 76 11.08 -29.53 -29.64
N ARG A 77 10.48 -30.55 -28.97
CA ARG A 77 9.07 -30.52 -28.57
C ARG A 77 8.83 -29.35 -27.59
N PRO A 78 7.77 -28.53 -27.77
CA PRO A 78 7.47 -27.43 -26.86
C PRO A 78 7.36 -27.93 -25.42
N VAL A 79 8.06 -27.25 -24.50
CA VAL A 79 7.99 -27.54 -23.05
C VAL A 79 7.16 -26.45 -22.39
N THR A 80 6.17 -26.85 -21.61
CA THR A 80 5.42 -25.94 -20.74
C THR A 80 6.29 -25.57 -19.56
N VAL A 81 6.65 -24.29 -19.47
CA VAL A 81 7.32 -23.72 -18.30
C VAL A 81 6.35 -22.84 -17.52
N TYR A 82 6.67 -22.58 -16.26
CA TYR A 82 5.89 -21.74 -15.38
C TYR A 82 6.76 -20.58 -14.91
N ALA A 83 6.22 -19.38 -14.88
CA ALA A 83 6.92 -18.18 -14.45
C ALA A 83 6.06 -17.40 -13.44
N LEU A 84 6.70 -16.58 -12.62
CA LEU A 84 5.99 -15.70 -11.69
C LEU A 84 5.11 -14.70 -12.44
N THR A 85 3.95 -14.42 -11.87
CA THR A 85 3.13 -13.25 -12.20
C THR A 85 3.60 -12.05 -11.37
N ASP A 86 2.98 -10.87 -11.56
CA ASP A 86 3.24 -9.72 -10.70
C ASP A 86 2.85 -9.99 -9.24
N LYS A 87 1.76 -10.75 -8.99
CA LYS A 87 1.41 -11.23 -7.65
C LYS A 87 2.50 -12.15 -7.08
N GLY A 88 3.03 -13.06 -7.89
CA GLY A 88 4.20 -13.89 -7.57
C GLY A 88 5.43 -13.09 -7.16
N ILE A 89 5.77 -12.07 -7.95
CA ILE A 89 6.90 -11.18 -7.67
C ILE A 89 6.65 -10.35 -6.40
N ASN A 90 5.42 -9.88 -6.19
CA ASN A 90 5.05 -9.06 -5.04
C ASN A 90 4.91 -9.84 -3.73
N HIS A 91 4.85 -11.17 -3.77
CA HIS A 91 4.94 -12.02 -2.57
C HIS A 91 6.29 -11.85 -1.84
N PHE A 92 7.38 -11.62 -2.58
CA PHE A 92 8.69 -11.43 -1.95
C PHE A 92 8.76 -10.11 -1.19
N PRO A 93 9.53 -10.04 -0.08
CA PRO A 93 9.63 -8.84 0.72
C PRO A 93 9.96 -7.60 -0.12
N LYS A 94 9.25 -6.50 0.12
CA LYS A 94 9.51 -5.19 -0.47
C LYS A 94 10.01 -4.25 0.61
N GLN A 95 10.98 -3.42 0.25
CA GLN A 95 11.61 -2.47 1.17
C GLN A 95 11.10 -1.04 0.95
N TYR A 96 9.86 -0.88 0.46
CA TYR A 96 9.32 0.45 0.12
C TYR A 96 9.25 1.37 1.34
N ALA A 97 8.82 0.85 2.50
CA ALA A 97 8.77 1.64 3.74
C ALA A 97 10.16 2.13 4.16
N TRP A 98 11.16 1.24 4.17
CA TRP A 98 12.54 1.60 4.51
C TRP A 98 13.14 2.60 3.50
N PHE A 99 12.92 2.39 2.21
CA PHE A 99 13.46 3.27 1.17
C PHE A 99 12.79 4.65 1.21
N SER A 100 11.47 4.71 1.44
CA SER A 100 10.74 5.97 1.65
C SER A 100 11.23 6.71 2.88
N GLU A 101 11.47 6.02 4.00
CA GLU A 101 12.02 6.64 5.21
C GLU A 101 13.40 7.26 4.95
N LEU A 102 14.28 6.55 4.23
CA LEU A 102 15.60 7.05 3.85
C LEU A 102 15.47 8.34 3.02
N MET A 103 14.63 8.33 1.98
CA MET A 103 14.44 9.49 1.11
C MET A 103 13.80 10.68 1.84
N LEU A 104 12.76 10.45 2.64
CA LEU A 104 12.04 11.51 3.34
C LEU A 104 12.91 12.15 4.43
N SER A 105 13.70 11.34 5.15
CA SER A 105 14.65 11.85 6.15
C SER A 105 15.70 12.75 5.53
N ASP A 106 16.31 12.32 4.43
CA ASP A 106 17.33 13.09 3.71
C ASP A 106 16.75 14.40 3.17
N LEU A 107 15.59 14.34 2.51
CA LEU A 107 14.89 15.52 2.00
C LEU A 107 14.54 16.50 3.13
N ARG A 108 14.01 16.01 4.25
CA ARG A 108 13.67 16.85 5.41
C ARG A 108 14.91 17.53 5.99
N GLN A 109 16.05 16.84 6.03
CA GLN A 109 17.31 17.40 6.48
C GLN A 109 17.80 18.50 5.54
N GLU A 110 17.66 18.31 4.22
CA GLU A 110 18.11 19.28 3.22
C GLU A 110 17.29 20.58 3.23
N ILE A 111 15.95 20.47 3.25
CA ILE A 111 15.06 21.64 3.11
C ILE A 111 14.60 22.22 4.44
N GLY A 112 14.82 21.50 5.55
CA GLY A 112 14.36 21.85 6.88
C GLY A 112 12.88 21.50 7.14
N PRO A 113 12.48 21.40 8.42
CA PRO A 113 11.17 20.86 8.82
C PRO A 113 9.98 21.65 8.30
N GLU A 114 10.02 22.99 8.34
CA GLU A 114 8.89 23.82 7.88
C GLU A 114 8.66 23.70 6.37
N ARG A 115 9.74 23.70 5.56
CA ARG A 115 9.60 23.50 4.11
C ARG A 115 9.18 22.08 3.77
N PHE A 116 9.59 21.10 4.57
CA PHE A 116 9.13 19.72 4.42
C PHE A 116 7.63 19.58 4.72
N LYS A 117 7.14 20.27 5.76
CA LYS A 117 5.71 20.40 6.07
C LYS A 117 4.93 20.99 4.89
N ASP A 118 5.41 22.11 4.34
CA ASP A 118 4.79 22.73 3.16
C ASP A 118 4.87 21.85 1.92
N TYR A 119 5.93 21.06 1.77
CA TYR A 119 6.07 20.09 0.70
C TYR A 119 5.04 18.95 0.82
N MET A 120 4.80 18.41 2.01
CA MET A 120 3.74 17.41 2.25
C MET A 120 2.35 17.99 1.94
N ARG A 121 2.07 19.22 2.38
CA ARG A 121 0.83 19.94 2.02
C ARG A 121 0.67 20.07 0.50
N LYS A 122 1.73 20.48 -0.20
CA LYS A 122 1.76 20.61 -1.67
C LYS A 122 1.47 19.27 -2.37
N LEU A 123 1.99 18.16 -1.85
CA LEU A 123 1.71 16.82 -2.40
C LEU A 123 0.22 16.45 -2.24
N GLY A 124 -0.39 16.75 -1.10
CA GLY A 124 -1.81 16.53 -0.86
C GLY A 124 -2.68 17.32 -1.84
N LEU A 125 -2.40 18.62 -2.01
CA LEU A 125 -3.08 19.47 -3.00
C LEU A 125 -2.92 18.96 -4.44
N LYS A 126 -1.72 18.48 -4.80
CA LYS A 126 -1.46 17.92 -6.14
C LYS A 126 -2.26 16.64 -6.40
N LEU A 127 -2.51 15.82 -5.38
CA LEU A 127 -3.38 14.67 -5.52
C LEU A 127 -4.85 15.09 -5.60
N ALA A 128 -5.27 16.04 -4.76
CA ALA A 128 -6.63 16.58 -4.80
C ALA A 128 -7.00 17.08 -6.21
N GLU A 129 -6.10 17.80 -6.87
CA GLU A 129 -6.34 18.31 -8.23
C GLU A 129 -6.59 17.21 -9.26
N LYS A 130 -5.94 16.04 -9.11
CA LYS A 130 -6.18 14.89 -10.00
C LYS A 130 -7.53 14.22 -9.75
N LEU A 131 -8.04 14.29 -8.53
CA LEU A 131 -9.27 13.65 -8.09
C LEU A 131 -10.48 14.59 -8.13
N ARG A 132 -10.25 15.90 -8.25
CA ARG A 132 -11.26 16.97 -8.20
C ARG A 132 -12.50 16.69 -9.05
N LYS A 133 -12.33 16.13 -10.26
CA LYS A 133 -13.46 15.81 -11.16
C LYS A 133 -14.50 14.88 -10.54
N ARG A 134 -14.12 14.04 -9.57
CA ARG A 134 -15.04 13.14 -8.84
C ARG A 134 -15.99 13.91 -7.90
N PHE A 135 -15.66 15.16 -7.56
CA PHE A 135 -16.38 15.99 -6.59
C PHE A 135 -17.12 17.18 -7.22
N GLU A 136 -16.98 17.41 -8.53
CA GLU A 136 -17.58 18.57 -9.20
C GLU A 136 -19.10 18.41 -9.30
N GLY A 137 -19.85 19.37 -8.75
CA GLY A 137 -21.31 19.36 -8.73
C GLY A 137 -21.93 18.62 -7.54
N ASN A 138 -21.12 17.98 -6.70
CA ASN A 138 -21.59 17.25 -5.52
C ASN A 138 -21.90 18.19 -4.36
N GLU A 139 -22.98 17.90 -3.64
CA GLU A 139 -23.27 18.50 -2.34
C GLU A 139 -22.36 17.92 -1.24
N LEU A 140 -22.28 18.57 -0.08
CA LEU A 140 -21.34 18.17 0.97
C LEU A 140 -21.47 16.69 1.38
N ASN A 141 -22.69 16.16 1.50
CA ASN A 141 -22.90 14.75 1.86
C ASN A 141 -22.30 13.80 0.80
N GLU A 142 -22.54 14.08 -0.47
CA GLU A 142 -22.01 13.30 -1.59
C GLU A 142 -20.48 13.42 -1.68
N LYS A 143 -19.92 14.60 -1.37
CA LYS A 143 -18.46 14.77 -1.25
C LYS A 143 -17.87 13.96 -0.09
N ILE A 144 -18.58 13.85 1.03
CA ILE A 144 -18.13 13.02 2.16
C ILE A 144 -18.11 11.55 1.74
N ASP A 145 -19.17 11.06 1.08
CA ASP A 145 -19.24 9.67 0.59
C ASP A 145 -18.11 9.38 -0.41
N GLU A 146 -17.90 10.26 -1.40
CA GLU A 146 -16.82 10.16 -2.39
C GLU A 146 -15.43 10.17 -1.73
N LEU A 147 -15.25 10.98 -0.69
CA LEU A 147 -14.00 11.02 0.08
C LEU A 147 -13.76 9.70 0.82
N LEU A 148 -14.79 9.10 1.42
CA LEU A 148 -14.67 7.81 2.10
C LEU A 148 -14.26 6.70 1.12
N GLU A 149 -14.81 6.70 -0.09
CA GLU A 149 -14.40 5.77 -1.15
C GLU A 149 -12.92 5.93 -1.51
N ILE A 150 -12.48 7.15 -1.80
CA ILE A 150 -11.07 7.45 -2.12
C ILE A 150 -10.13 7.05 -0.98
N MET A 151 -10.48 7.39 0.26
CA MET A 151 -9.66 7.02 1.41
C MET A 151 -9.60 5.49 1.57
N THR A 152 -10.69 4.78 1.30
CA THR A 152 -10.72 3.31 1.28
C THR A 152 -9.84 2.73 0.17
N GLU A 153 -9.88 3.30 -1.04
CA GLU A 153 -8.99 2.93 -2.17
C GLU A 153 -7.51 3.14 -1.81
N LEU A 154 -7.20 4.18 -1.03
CA LEU A 154 -5.85 4.46 -0.52
C LEU A 154 -5.44 3.55 0.66
N GLY A 155 -6.35 2.70 1.14
CA GLY A 155 -6.09 1.70 2.18
C GLY A 155 -6.46 2.14 3.61
N TYR A 156 -7.19 3.24 3.77
CA TYR A 156 -7.73 3.64 5.06
C TYR A 156 -9.00 2.85 5.40
N ALA A 157 -9.12 2.43 6.66
CA ALA A 157 -10.36 2.04 7.30
C ALA A 157 -11.00 3.31 7.87
N VAL A 158 -11.91 3.91 7.11
CA VAL A 158 -12.48 5.23 7.38
C VAL A 158 -14.00 5.18 7.50
N GLN A 159 -14.57 6.07 8.30
CA GLN A 159 -16.01 6.30 8.42
C GLN A 159 -16.31 7.78 8.68
N ALA A 160 -17.53 8.23 8.40
CA ALA A 160 -17.99 9.58 8.74
C ALA A 160 -19.30 9.53 9.52
N ASP A 161 -19.43 10.44 10.49
CA ASP A 161 -20.64 10.62 11.30
C ASP A 161 -21.12 12.08 11.16
N ALA A 162 -22.39 12.27 10.79
CA ALA A 162 -23.04 13.57 10.86
C ALA A 162 -23.20 13.98 12.34
N GLN A 163 -22.80 15.21 12.68
CA GLN A 163 -22.97 15.72 14.04
C GLN A 163 -24.36 16.32 14.19
N THR A 164 -25.24 15.71 14.97
CA THR A 164 -26.67 16.12 15.07
C THR A 164 -26.90 17.54 15.60
N GLU A 165 -25.91 18.16 16.23
CA GLU A 165 -26.02 19.50 16.85
C GLU A 165 -25.38 20.63 16.02
N SER A 166 -24.75 20.31 14.88
CA SER A 166 -24.07 21.28 14.02
C SER A 166 -24.10 20.82 12.57
N ASP A 167 -24.14 21.73 11.59
CA ASP A 167 -23.96 21.43 10.16
C ASP A 167 -22.50 20.98 9.86
N ALA A 168 -22.04 19.94 10.56
CA ALA A 168 -20.67 19.47 10.60
C ALA A 168 -20.59 17.95 10.53
N PHE A 169 -19.51 17.46 9.94
CA PHE A 169 -19.19 16.03 9.84
C PHE A 169 -17.95 15.71 10.67
N SER A 170 -17.90 14.51 11.21
CA SER A 170 -16.70 13.94 11.83
C SER A 170 -16.23 12.74 11.02
N ILE A 171 -15.09 12.86 10.36
CA ILE A 171 -14.43 11.77 9.64
C ILE A 171 -13.41 11.12 10.58
N GLN A 172 -13.42 9.80 10.68
CA GLN A 172 -12.53 9.03 11.53
C GLN A 172 -11.80 7.96 10.71
N ALA A 173 -10.47 7.96 10.77
CA ALA A 173 -9.63 6.90 10.20
C ALA A 173 -9.01 6.06 11.32
N HIS A 174 -9.24 4.74 11.29
CA HIS A 174 -8.85 3.78 12.34
C HIS A 174 -7.50 3.10 12.09
N ASN A 175 -6.87 3.38 10.95
CA ASN A 175 -5.49 3.02 10.67
C ASN A 175 -4.75 4.20 10.02
N CYS A 176 -3.42 4.20 10.16
CA CYS A 176 -2.56 5.12 9.43
C CYS A 176 -1.81 4.32 8.36
N VAL A 177 -2.05 4.60 7.08
CA VAL A 177 -1.33 3.92 5.98
C VAL A 177 0.15 4.31 5.92
N TYR A 178 0.54 5.37 6.64
CA TYR A 178 1.91 5.86 6.79
C TYR A 178 2.52 5.59 8.18
N HIS A 179 1.94 4.66 8.96
CA HIS A 179 2.21 4.49 10.40
C HIS A 179 3.69 4.48 10.81
N ASP A 180 4.56 3.83 10.04
CA ASP A 180 5.98 3.75 10.39
C ASP A 180 6.76 5.03 10.05
N LEU A 181 6.36 5.74 8.99
CA LEU A 181 6.99 7.00 8.58
C LEU A 181 6.59 8.15 9.52
N THR A 182 5.32 8.20 9.91
CA THR A 182 4.79 9.30 10.72
C THR A 182 5.38 9.33 12.13
N LYS A 183 5.84 8.19 12.67
CA LYS A 183 6.59 8.14 13.95
C LYS A 183 7.83 9.04 13.98
N GLN A 184 8.47 9.23 12.83
CA GLN A 184 9.66 10.08 12.71
C GLN A 184 9.33 11.43 12.06
N HIS A 185 8.34 11.45 11.17
CA HIS A 185 7.98 12.61 10.36
C HIS A 185 6.47 12.89 10.46
N ASN A 186 6.04 13.50 11.57
CA ASN A 186 4.63 13.88 11.79
C ASN A 186 4.10 14.84 10.70
N GLU A 187 4.99 15.58 10.03
CA GLU A 187 4.68 16.50 8.93
C GLU A 187 4.00 15.79 7.75
N ILE A 188 4.18 14.47 7.60
CA ILE A 188 3.48 13.66 6.58
C ILE A 188 1.95 13.78 6.73
N CYS A 189 1.43 13.96 7.95
CA CYS A 189 -0.01 14.11 8.18
C CYS A 189 -0.62 15.36 7.51
N GLU A 190 0.20 16.35 7.13
CA GLU A 190 -0.26 17.49 6.34
C GLU A 190 -0.70 17.10 4.94
N PHE A 191 -0.19 15.98 4.40
CA PHE A 191 -0.64 15.43 3.13
C PHE A 191 -2.14 15.12 3.17
N ASP A 192 -2.57 14.31 4.15
CA ASP A 192 -3.98 13.91 4.26
C ASP A 192 -4.87 15.10 4.62
N LEU A 193 -4.43 15.95 5.54
CA LEU A 193 -5.19 17.14 5.91
C LEU A 193 -5.42 18.06 4.70
N ALA A 194 -4.37 18.31 3.90
CA ALA A 194 -4.47 19.13 2.70
C ALA A 194 -5.35 18.49 1.62
N LEU A 195 -5.21 17.17 1.42
CA LEU A 195 -6.02 16.40 0.48
C LEU A 195 -7.52 16.48 0.84
N ILE A 196 -7.86 16.14 2.09
CA ILE A 196 -9.25 16.15 2.58
C ILE A 196 -9.84 17.56 2.49
N THR A 197 -9.11 18.58 2.95
CA THR A 197 -9.56 19.97 2.90
C THR A 197 -9.84 20.42 1.47
N ALA A 198 -8.93 20.11 0.53
CA ALA A 198 -9.06 20.55 -0.86
C ALA A 198 -10.19 19.82 -1.62
N LEU A 199 -10.43 18.54 -1.35
CA LEU A 199 -11.48 17.78 -2.00
C LEU A 199 -12.88 18.19 -1.53
N LEU A 200 -13.04 18.44 -0.23
CA LEU A 200 -14.33 18.89 0.31
C LEU A 200 -14.62 20.35 -0.06
N GLY A 201 -13.58 21.20 -0.09
CA GLY A 201 -13.73 22.65 -0.27
C GLY A 201 -14.21 23.36 1.00
N GLU A 202 -14.23 22.65 2.13
CA GLU A 202 -14.72 23.12 3.42
C GLU A 202 -13.56 23.28 4.42
N LYS A 203 -13.84 23.93 5.55
CA LYS A 203 -12.88 24.01 6.65
C LYS A 203 -12.79 22.65 7.35
N VAL A 204 -11.59 22.09 7.38
CA VAL A 204 -11.30 20.82 8.05
C VAL A 204 -10.29 21.02 9.17
N GLU A 205 -10.64 20.58 10.36
CA GLU A 205 -9.80 20.62 11.56
C GLU A 205 -9.43 19.20 12.00
N GLN A 206 -8.15 18.90 12.14
CA GLN A 206 -7.70 17.63 12.71
C GLN A 206 -7.74 17.68 14.24
N LEU A 207 -8.67 16.94 14.83
CA LEU A 207 -8.88 16.90 16.29
C LEU A 207 -7.97 15.90 17.01
N SER A 208 -7.64 14.80 16.35
CA SER A 208 -6.75 13.76 16.90
C SER A 208 -5.91 13.14 15.78
N CYS A 209 -4.76 12.58 16.14
CA CYS A 209 -3.79 12.05 15.21
C CYS A 209 -3.03 10.83 15.77
N MET A 210 -3.08 9.70 15.07
CA MET A 210 -2.38 8.48 15.49
C MET A 210 -0.85 8.67 15.55
N ALA A 211 -0.29 9.56 14.73
CA ALA A 211 1.14 9.88 14.77
C ALA A 211 1.54 10.58 16.09
N LYS A 212 0.57 11.21 16.77
CA LYS A 212 0.74 11.85 18.09
C LYS A 212 0.34 10.93 19.26
N GLY A 213 -0.02 9.67 18.98
CA GLY A 213 -0.33 8.67 20.00
C GLY A 213 -1.82 8.40 20.22
N ASP A 214 -2.72 9.03 19.45
CA ASP A 214 -4.16 8.77 19.54
C ASP A 214 -4.57 7.44 18.92
N CYS A 215 -5.73 6.89 19.31
CA CYS A 215 -6.25 5.64 18.75
C CYS A 215 -6.75 5.76 17.29
N ALA A 216 -7.10 6.97 16.85
CA ALA A 216 -7.61 7.24 15.51
C ALA A 216 -7.29 8.68 15.08
N CYS A 217 -7.20 8.92 13.78
CA CYS A 217 -7.19 10.26 13.22
C CYS A 217 -8.62 10.75 13.07
N LYS A 218 -8.96 11.90 13.67
CA LYS A 218 -10.31 12.49 13.58
C LYS A 218 -10.24 13.86 12.93
N PHE A 219 -11.12 14.09 11.97
CA PHE A 219 -11.23 15.34 11.24
C PHE A 219 -12.65 15.88 11.37
N ARG A 220 -12.78 17.10 11.88
CA ARG A 220 -14.05 17.84 11.88
C ARG A 220 -14.13 18.65 10.61
N VAL A 221 -15.21 18.47 9.87
CA VAL A 221 -15.56 19.26 8.69
C VAL A 221 -16.67 20.21 9.12
N SER A 222 -16.44 21.51 8.98
CA SER A 222 -17.45 22.55 9.20
C SER A 222 -17.65 23.29 7.89
N LYS A 223 -18.91 23.55 7.51
CA LYS A 223 -19.20 24.44 6.39
C LYS A 223 -18.42 25.74 6.55
N ASN A 224 -17.73 26.15 5.50
CA ASN A 224 -17.16 27.47 5.45
C ASN A 224 -18.31 28.47 5.54
N ASP A 225 -18.25 29.36 6.53
CA ASP A 225 -19.07 30.57 6.57
C ASP A 225 -18.58 31.52 5.45
N ALA A 226 -18.73 31.12 4.19
CA ALA A 226 -18.38 31.93 3.03
C ALA A 226 -19.66 32.55 2.47
N LYS A 227 -19.75 33.86 2.68
CA LYS A 227 -20.69 34.83 2.07
C LYS A 227 -20.95 34.62 0.59
#